data_AF-A0A5J5CUG2-F1
#
_entry.id   AF-A0A5J5CUG2-F1
#
_cell.length_a   1.000
_cell.length_b   1.000
_cell.length_c   1.000
_cell.angle_alpha   90.00
_cell.angle_beta   90.00
_cell.angle_gamma   90.00
#
_symmetry.space_group_name_H-M   'P 1'
#
loop_
_entity.id
_entity.type
_entity.pdbx_description
1 polymer ?
#
loop_
_entity_poly.entity_id
_entity_poly.type
_entity_poly.pdbx_seq_one_letter_code
_entity_poly.pdbx_strand_id
1 'polypeptide(L)'
;MNSLKRSLDFFKLQTEHVSLSHLQMAQSMREEAKKLEEFKEKQKEARKKIEQQMDSLHKQKSSVFKKTMDSKKTYEQKCRDKEEADQNVNRNTNTNNTKHIEKLYSKAQQAKQNSEEADRLYHQNVITVGKVRDEWLKEHVKACEMFEKQAMERINFLRNTVWTHLNLLSQQCVTSDELYEEVRKSLEQCDVQEDIEHFVNLRQTGEKPPSPVMYENFYSGQRSPSVAPPSRLPPPITRRGPLPDPNDSKSVIVMFFIYFYLKYIY
;
A
#
# COMPACT_ATOMS: atom_id res chain seq x y z
N MET A 1 -44.56 12.21 -22.77
CA MET A 1 -43.14 12.10 -23.22
C MET A 1 -42.76 10.66 -22.96
N ASN A 2 -42.07 9.97 -23.88
CA ASN A 2 -41.79 8.54 -23.69
C ASN A 2 -40.98 8.28 -22.39
N SER A 3 -41.63 7.69 -21.40
CA SER A 3 -41.14 7.43 -20.05
C SER A 3 -40.00 6.40 -20.06
N LEU A 4 -40.09 5.36 -20.89
CA LEU A 4 -39.01 4.39 -21.06
C LEU A 4 -37.73 5.06 -21.58
N LYS A 5 -37.84 5.94 -22.58
CA LYS A 5 -36.70 6.67 -23.12
C LYS A 5 -36.03 7.52 -22.04
N ARG A 6 -36.82 8.22 -21.22
CA ARG A 6 -36.29 9.01 -20.09
C ARG A 6 -35.50 8.12 -19.12
N SER A 7 -36.01 6.94 -18.78
CA SER A 7 -35.33 6.01 -17.88
C SER A 7 -34.07 5.39 -18.49
N LEU A 8 -34.05 5.14 -19.80
CA LEU A 8 -32.84 4.69 -20.51
C LEU A 8 -31.77 5.80 -20.58
N ASP A 9 -32.18 7.04 -20.83
CA ASP A 9 -31.28 8.21 -20.79
C ASP A 9 -30.71 8.40 -19.37
N PHE A 10 -31.53 8.18 -18.33
CA PHE A 10 -31.09 8.22 -16.93
C PHE A 10 -30.13 7.08 -16.58
N PHE A 11 -30.40 5.85 -17.03
CA PHE A 11 -29.48 4.72 -16.88
C PHE A 11 -28.10 5.01 -17.49
N LYS A 12 -28.08 5.58 -18.70
CA LYS A 12 -26.84 6.00 -19.35
C LYS A 12 -26.09 7.02 -18.49
N LEU A 13 -26.78 8.05 -17.99
CA LEU A 13 -26.19 9.07 -17.13
C LEU A 13 -25.59 8.48 -15.85
N GLN A 14 -26.31 7.60 -15.15
CA GLN A 14 -25.77 6.99 -13.92
C GLN A 14 -24.59 6.05 -14.20
N THR A 15 -24.58 5.37 -15.35
CA THR A 15 -23.41 4.57 -15.78
C THR A 15 -22.17 5.45 -16.00
N GLU A 16 -22.35 6.66 -16.56
CA GLU A 16 -21.27 7.65 -16.67
C GLU A 16 -20.80 8.11 -15.28
N HIS A 17 -21.71 8.36 -14.33
CA HIS A 17 -21.34 8.71 -12.95
C HIS A 17 -20.57 7.60 -12.23
N VAL A 18 -20.99 6.34 -12.35
CA VAL A 18 -20.25 5.19 -11.81
C VAL A 18 -18.83 5.15 -12.37
N SER A 19 -18.70 5.32 -13.68
CA SER A 19 -17.40 5.35 -14.37
C SER A 19 -16.49 6.46 -13.85
N LEU A 20 -17.04 7.68 -13.67
CA LEU A 20 -16.31 8.82 -13.13
C LEU A 20 -15.88 8.60 -11.67
N SER A 21 -16.76 8.01 -10.85
CA SER A 21 -16.46 7.66 -9.45
C SER A 21 -15.31 6.64 -9.36
N HIS A 22 -15.30 5.61 -10.21
CA HIS A 22 -14.17 4.67 -10.28
C HIS A 22 -12.87 5.35 -10.73
N LEU A 23 -12.93 6.30 -11.65
CA LEU A 23 -11.76 7.07 -12.07
C LEU A 23 -11.19 7.91 -10.92
N GLN A 24 -12.04 8.56 -10.13
CA GLN A 24 -11.65 9.32 -8.94
C GLN A 24 -11.01 8.42 -7.88
N MET A 25 -11.61 7.27 -7.58
CA MET A 25 -11.02 6.29 -6.66
C MET A 25 -9.63 5.84 -7.13
N ALA A 26 -9.46 5.56 -8.42
CA ALA A 26 -8.16 5.20 -8.99
C ALA A 26 -7.12 6.34 -8.84
N GLN A 27 -7.53 7.61 -8.92
CA GLN A 27 -6.65 8.75 -8.64
C GLN A 27 -6.23 8.77 -7.18
N SER A 28 -7.17 8.64 -6.24
CA SER A 28 -6.87 8.59 -4.79
C SER A 28 -5.95 7.43 -4.43
N MET A 29 -6.17 6.24 -5.01
CA MET A 29 -5.30 5.07 -4.79
C MET A 29 -3.87 5.32 -5.29
N ARG A 30 -3.69 6.03 -6.41
CA ARG A 30 -2.36 6.42 -6.90
C ARG A 30 -1.66 7.40 -5.97
N GLU A 31 -2.40 8.32 -5.34
CA GLU A 31 -1.83 9.24 -4.36
C GLU A 31 -1.37 8.51 -3.09
N GLU A 32 -2.18 7.57 -2.59
CA GLU A 32 -1.78 6.71 -1.45
C GLU A 32 -0.53 5.87 -1.79
N ALA A 33 -0.43 5.36 -3.02
CA ALA A 33 0.76 4.64 -3.47
C ALA A 33 2.02 5.53 -3.51
N LYS A 34 1.88 6.80 -3.91
CA LYS A 34 3.00 7.77 -3.87
C LYS A 34 3.47 8.01 -2.43
N LYS A 35 2.54 8.24 -1.49
CA LYS A 35 2.86 8.40 -0.06
C LYS A 35 3.62 7.20 0.50
N LEU A 36 3.25 5.99 0.08
CA LEU A 36 3.95 4.76 0.48
C LEU A 36 5.39 4.71 -0.04
N GLU A 37 5.63 5.11 -1.28
CA GLU A 37 6.99 5.14 -1.85
C GLU A 37 7.86 6.21 -1.17
N GLU A 38 7.31 7.40 -0.92
CA GLU A 38 7.98 8.47 -0.16
C GLU A 38 8.35 8.01 1.25
N PHE A 39 7.43 7.34 1.95
CA PHE A 39 7.67 6.77 3.27
C PHE A 39 8.81 5.74 3.25
N LYS A 40 8.81 4.85 2.26
CA LYS A 40 9.83 3.82 2.07
C LYS A 40 11.21 4.44 1.84
N GLU A 41 11.33 5.42 0.96
CA GLU A 41 12.62 6.06 0.68
C GLU A 41 13.13 6.84 1.90
N LYS A 42 12.25 7.55 2.63
CA LYS A 42 12.61 8.22 3.89
C LYS A 42 13.15 7.24 4.94
N GLN A 43 12.51 6.08 5.11
CA GLN A 43 12.98 5.03 6.02
C GLN A 43 14.36 4.49 5.61
N LYS A 44 14.55 4.25 4.31
CA LYS A 44 15.80 3.74 3.74
C LYS A 44 16.96 4.72 3.93
N GLU A 45 16.76 6.00 3.69
CA GLU A 45 17.77 7.04 3.90
C GLU A 45 18.17 7.15 5.39
N ALA A 46 17.18 7.18 6.28
CA ALA A 46 17.42 7.24 7.72
C ALA A 46 18.18 6.00 8.22
N ARG A 47 17.81 4.80 7.75
CA ARG A 47 18.51 3.55 8.09
C ARG A 47 19.96 3.58 7.61
N LYS A 48 20.19 3.95 6.35
CA LYS A 48 21.53 3.99 5.72
C LYS A 48 22.49 4.88 6.53
N LYS A 49 22.04 6.03 7.01
CA LYS A 49 22.86 6.95 7.81
C LYS A 49 23.34 6.31 9.12
N ILE A 50 22.45 5.61 9.83
CA ILE A 50 22.77 4.94 11.08
C ILE A 50 23.71 3.75 10.84
N GLU A 51 23.43 2.94 9.81
CA GLU A 51 24.29 1.81 9.43
C GLU A 51 25.72 2.25 9.12
N GLN A 52 25.89 3.33 8.35
CA GLN A 52 27.21 3.90 8.04
C GLN A 52 27.95 4.39 9.28
N GLN A 53 27.26 5.08 10.19
CA GLN A 53 27.85 5.55 11.45
C GLN A 53 28.29 4.36 12.32
N MET A 54 27.44 3.35 12.46
CA MET A 54 27.74 2.16 13.27
C MET A 54 28.88 1.31 12.68
N ASP A 55 28.97 1.18 11.35
CA ASP A 55 30.09 0.51 10.68
C ASP A 55 31.42 1.22 10.93
N SER A 56 31.44 2.56 10.86
CA SER A 56 32.62 3.36 11.17
C SER A 56 33.07 3.17 12.62
N LEU A 57 32.16 3.29 13.59
CA LEU A 57 32.46 3.09 15.01
C LEU A 57 32.91 1.66 15.30
N HIS A 58 32.31 0.66 14.64
CA HIS A 58 32.72 -0.73 14.77
C HIS A 58 34.17 -0.95 14.29
N LYS A 59 34.53 -0.42 13.12
CA LYS A 59 35.90 -0.47 12.58
C LYS A 59 36.90 0.24 13.48
N GLN A 60 36.56 1.42 13.98
CA GLN A 60 37.40 2.17 14.93
C GLN A 60 37.63 1.38 16.22
N LYS A 61 36.56 0.85 16.83
CA LYS A 61 36.64 0.02 18.04
C LYS A 61 37.54 -1.19 17.82
N SER A 62 37.36 -1.91 16.72
CA SER A 62 38.17 -3.10 16.39
C SER A 62 39.65 -2.76 16.17
N SER A 63 39.94 -1.64 15.50
CA SER A 63 41.31 -1.16 15.28
C SER A 63 42.01 -0.78 16.59
N VAL A 64 41.35 0.03 17.43
CA VAL A 64 41.91 0.47 18.73
C VAL A 64 42.07 -0.70 19.69
N PHE A 65 41.14 -1.66 19.68
CA PHE A 65 41.25 -2.88 20.46
C PHE A 65 42.50 -3.70 20.07
N LYS A 66 42.71 -3.92 18.76
CA LYS A 66 43.91 -4.61 18.27
C LYS A 66 45.20 -3.90 18.72
N LYS A 67 45.29 -2.58 18.51
CA LYS A 67 46.43 -1.76 18.95
C LYS A 67 46.69 -1.89 20.46
N THR A 68 45.64 -1.93 21.26
CA THR A 68 45.75 -2.09 22.71
C THR A 68 46.33 -3.45 23.08
N MET A 69 45.83 -4.53 22.47
CA MET A 69 46.35 -5.89 22.69
C MET A 69 47.81 -6.03 22.27
N ASP A 70 48.21 -5.41 21.16
CA ASP A 70 49.61 -5.43 20.69
C ASP A 70 50.52 -4.63 21.64
N SER A 71 50.06 -3.49 22.16
CA SER A 71 50.82 -2.74 23.18
C SER A 71 50.92 -3.49 24.51
N LYS A 72 49.90 -4.25 24.90
CA LYS A 72 49.93 -5.12 26.08
C LYS A 72 51.02 -6.17 25.95
N LYS A 73 51.04 -6.90 24.84
CA LYS A 73 52.07 -7.93 24.56
C LYS A 73 53.48 -7.33 24.56
N THR A 74 53.63 -6.14 23.99
CA THR A 74 54.90 -5.41 23.95
C THR A 74 55.37 -5.04 25.36
N TYR A 75 54.47 -4.47 26.17
CA TYR A 75 54.75 -4.15 27.57
C TYR A 75 55.18 -5.38 28.36
N GLU A 76 54.41 -6.47 28.28
CA GLU A 76 54.73 -7.74 28.94
C GLU A 76 56.12 -8.27 28.53
N GLN A 77 56.49 -8.15 27.24
CA GLN A 77 57.82 -8.53 26.78
C GLN A 77 58.91 -7.62 27.36
N LYS A 78 58.70 -6.30 27.40
CA LYS A 78 59.67 -5.36 27.97
C LYS A 78 59.86 -5.53 29.47
N CYS A 79 58.84 -5.94 30.20
CA CYS A 79 58.98 -6.34 31.61
C CYS A 79 59.87 -7.58 31.76
N ARG A 80 59.68 -8.62 30.92
CA ARG A 80 60.56 -9.80 30.93
C ARG A 80 62.00 -9.45 30.57
N ASP A 81 62.22 -8.62 29.56
CA ASP A 81 63.56 -8.16 29.15
C ASP A 81 64.28 -7.42 30.32
N LYS A 82 63.52 -6.62 31.09
CA LYS A 82 64.03 -5.93 32.29
C LYS A 82 64.42 -6.92 33.38
N GLU A 83 63.54 -7.86 33.71
CA GLU A 83 63.81 -8.90 34.73
C GLU A 83 65.06 -9.73 34.37
N GLU A 84 65.22 -10.09 33.09
CA GLU A 84 66.41 -10.81 32.61
C GLU A 84 67.68 -9.96 32.73
N ALA A 85 67.61 -8.67 32.40
CA ALA A 85 68.75 -7.77 32.52
C ALA A 85 69.17 -7.58 33.99
N ASP A 86 68.20 -7.41 34.91
CA ASP A 86 68.44 -7.28 36.35
C ASP A 86 69.04 -8.58 36.93
N GLN A 87 68.52 -9.76 36.53
CA GLN A 87 69.10 -11.05 36.91
C GLN A 87 70.54 -11.23 36.40
N ASN A 88 70.84 -10.79 35.18
CA ASN A 88 72.18 -10.86 34.62
C ASN A 88 73.18 -9.95 35.36
N VAL A 89 72.75 -8.76 35.81
CA VAL A 89 73.56 -7.89 36.69
C VAL A 89 73.86 -8.60 38.01
N ASN A 90 72.85 -9.17 38.67
CA ASN A 90 72.99 -9.86 39.96
C ASN A 90 73.90 -11.09 39.89
N ARG A 91 73.85 -11.86 38.78
CA ARG A 91 74.71 -13.03 38.58
C ARG A 91 76.19 -12.66 38.39
N ASN A 92 76.48 -11.44 37.91
CA ASN A 92 77.83 -10.99 37.57
C ASN A 92 78.41 -10.00 38.58
N THR A 93 77.74 -9.75 39.71
CA THR A 93 78.16 -8.77 40.72
C THR A 93 79.54 -9.06 41.34
N ASN A 94 79.95 -10.33 41.40
CA ASN A 94 81.23 -10.76 41.97
C ASN A 94 82.37 -10.87 40.93
N THR A 95 82.17 -10.39 39.70
CA THR A 95 83.18 -10.51 38.63
C THR A 95 84.17 -9.34 38.67
N ASN A 96 85.47 -9.61 38.51
CA ASN A 96 86.53 -8.58 38.62
C ASN A 96 86.71 -7.70 37.35
N ASN A 97 85.79 -7.80 36.38
CA ASN A 97 85.85 -7.08 35.11
C ASN A 97 84.90 -5.86 35.12
N THR A 98 85.42 -4.73 35.58
CA THR A 98 84.66 -3.47 35.75
C THR A 98 83.96 -3.01 34.47
N LYS A 99 84.63 -3.08 33.31
CA LYS A 99 84.05 -2.68 32.02
C LYS A 99 82.85 -3.55 31.62
N HIS A 100 82.88 -4.85 31.96
CA HIS A 100 81.78 -5.75 31.68
C HIS A 100 80.56 -5.46 32.58
N ILE A 101 80.81 -5.22 33.88
CA ILE A 101 79.77 -4.84 34.84
C ILE A 101 79.09 -3.53 34.44
N GLU A 102 79.85 -2.49 34.06
CA GLU A 102 79.28 -1.21 33.58
C GLU A 102 78.35 -1.40 32.38
N LYS A 103 78.72 -2.26 31.43
CA LYS A 103 77.88 -2.58 30.27
C LYS A 103 76.58 -3.27 30.67
N LEU A 104 76.61 -4.16 31.66
CA LEU A 104 75.40 -4.83 32.17
C LEU A 104 74.48 -3.84 32.88
N TYR A 105 75.01 -2.92 33.71
CA TYR A 105 74.23 -1.86 34.32
C TYR A 105 73.59 -0.93 33.29
N SER A 106 74.33 -0.53 32.25
CA SER A 106 73.78 0.27 31.15
C SER A 106 72.63 -0.46 30.43
N LYS A 107 72.78 -1.77 30.16
CA LYS A 107 71.72 -2.59 29.55
C LYS A 107 70.48 -2.71 30.44
N ALA A 108 70.67 -2.93 31.75
CA ALA A 108 69.56 -2.99 32.71
C ALA A 108 68.81 -1.65 32.81
N GLN A 109 69.55 -0.54 32.84
CA GLN A 109 68.95 0.81 32.83
C GLN A 109 68.16 1.08 31.55
N GLN A 110 68.67 0.68 30.38
CA GLN A 110 67.94 0.82 29.12
C GLN A 110 66.69 -0.07 29.09
N ALA A 111 66.77 -1.32 29.57
CA ALA A 111 65.63 -2.23 29.64
C ALA A 111 64.53 -1.68 30.58
N LYS A 112 64.92 -1.07 31.70
CA LYS A 112 64.01 -0.37 32.61
C LYS A 112 63.30 0.79 31.91
N GLN A 113 64.04 1.68 31.24
CA GLN A 113 63.44 2.80 30.50
C GLN A 113 62.46 2.34 29.42
N ASN A 114 62.83 1.31 28.66
CA ASN A 114 61.97 0.74 27.61
C ASN A 114 60.68 0.12 28.19
N SER A 115 60.77 -0.53 29.36
CA SER A 115 59.59 -1.07 30.06
C SER A 115 58.67 0.04 30.54
N GLU A 116 59.21 1.12 31.11
CA GLU A 116 58.42 2.27 31.56
C GLU A 116 57.76 3.03 30.38
N GLU A 117 58.42 3.12 29.23
CA GLU A 117 57.82 3.69 28.03
C GLU A 117 56.68 2.81 27.46
N ALA A 118 56.91 1.49 27.40
CA ALA A 118 55.88 0.55 26.97
C ALA A 118 54.67 0.54 27.91
N ASP A 119 54.89 0.69 29.23
CA ASP A 119 53.83 0.81 30.23
C ASP A 119 52.97 2.05 29.99
N ARG A 120 53.61 3.22 29.83
CA ARG A 120 52.90 4.48 29.52
C ARG A 120 52.06 4.37 28.25
N LEU A 121 52.61 3.76 27.20
CA LEU A 121 51.89 3.55 25.94
C LEU A 121 50.72 2.57 26.10
N TYR A 122 50.92 1.45 26.79
CA TYR A 122 49.85 0.48 27.06
C TYR A 122 48.74 1.12 27.89
N HIS A 123 49.07 1.80 28.98
CA HIS A 123 48.12 2.52 29.82
C HIS A 123 47.29 3.54 29.03
N GLN A 124 47.95 4.33 28.18
CA GLN A 124 47.27 5.29 27.30
C GLN A 124 46.31 4.61 26.31
N ASN A 125 46.71 3.46 25.73
CA ASN A 125 45.85 2.69 24.84
C ASN A 125 44.65 2.07 25.58
N VAL A 126 44.84 1.62 26.83
CA VAL A 126 43.74 1.12 27.69
C VAL A 126 42.70 2.22 27.96
N ILE A 127 43.14 3.44 28.27
CA ILE A 127 42.21 4.58 28.43
C ILE A 127 41.47 4.84 27.11
N THR A 128 42.19 4.81 25.98
CA THR A 128 41.63 5.10 24.66
C THR A 128 40.59 4.07 24.23
N VAL A 129 40.86 2.77 24.41
CA VAL A 129 39.88 1.71 24.08
C VAL A 129 38.65 1.78 24.98
N GLY A 130 38.81 2.19 26.24
CA GLY A 130 37.69 2.45 27.15
C GLY A 130 36.76 3.52 26.60
N LYS A 131 37.30 4.68 26.20
CA LYS A 131 36.53 5.78 25.62
C LYS A 131 35.79 5.37 24.34
N VAL A 132 36.48 4.71 23.41
CA VAL A 132 35.89 4.26 22.14
C VAL A 132 34.79 3.21 22.37
N ARG A 133 34.97 2.33 23.37
CA ARG A 133 33.94 1.35 23.75
C ARG A 133 32.70 2.05 24.29
N ASP A 134 32.85 3.02 25.18
CA ASP A 134 31.72 3.71 25.79
C ASP A 134 30.95 4.56 24.76
N GLU A 135 31.67 5.19 23.82
CA GLU A 135 31.06 5.87 22.66
C GLU A 135 30.29 4.87 21.77
N TRP A 136 30.90 3.73 21.44
CA TRP A 136 30.23 2.69 20.65
C TRP A 136 28.95 2.18 21.33
N LEU A 137 28.98 1.92 22.64
CA LEU A 137 27.81 1.47 23.40
C LEU A 137 26.69 2.52 23.36
N LYS A 138 27.04 3.79 23.58
CA LYS A 138 26.09 4.90 23.55
C LYS A 138 25.40 5.03 22.18
N GLU A 139 26.18 5.01 21.10
CA GLU A 139 25.62 5.13 19.75
C GLU A 139 24.88 3.86 19.32
N HIS A 140 25.29 2.68 19.79
CA HIS A 140 24.58 1.43 19.54
C HIS A 140 23.17 1.44 20.16
N VAL A 141 23.02 1.89 21.41
CA VAL A 141 21.71 2.03 22.06
C VAL A 141 20.81 2.98 21.26
N LYS A 142 21.33 4.16 20.87
CA LYS A 142 20.58 5.11 20.03
C LYS A 142 20.17 4.50 18.69
N ALA A 143 21.03 3.71 18.06
CA ALA A 143 20.72 3.02 16.82
C ALA A 143 19.56 2.02 17.02
N CYS A 144 19.58 1.25 18.10
CA CYS A 144 18.49 0.34 18.46
C CYS A 144 17.17 1.08 18.68
N GLU A 145 17.16 2.16 19.47
CA GLU A 145 15.97 3.00 19.72
C GLU A 145 15.40 3.57 18.40
N MET A 146 16.28 4.01 17.50
CA MET A 146 15.88 4.52 16.18
C MET A 146 15.27 3.42 15.31
N PHE A 147 15.83 2.21 15.29
CA PHE A 147 15.29 1.08 14.52
C PHE A 147 13.95 0.59 15.10
N GLU A 148 13.80 0.58 16.41
CA GLU A 148 12.53 0.29 17.08
C GLU A 148 11.47 1.31 16.67
N LYS A 149 11.80 2.62 16.73
CA LYS A 149 10.92 3.69 16.27
C LYS A 149 10.53 3.53 14.80
N GLN A 150 11.49 3.24 13.92
CA GLN A 150 11.20 2.98 12.51
C GLN A 150 10.28 1.76 12.32
N ALA A 151 10.43 0.70 13.11
CA ALA A 151 9.56 -0.46 13.05
C ALA A 151 8.14 -0.14 13.48
N MET A 152 7.97 0.61 14.58
CA MET A 152 6.67 1.10 15.05
C MET A 152 5.99 1.99 14.01
N GLU A 153 6.73 2.93 13.42
CA GLU A 153 6.23 3.80 12.35
C GLU A 153 5.81 2.98 11.12
N ARG A 154 6.60 1.98 10.72
CA ARG A 154 6.28 1.09 9.58
C ARG A 154 4.98 0.34 9.80
N ILE A 155 4.81 -0.27 10.98
CA ILE A 155 3.60 -1.04 11.31
C ILE A 155 2.38 -0.12 11.27
N ASN A 156 2.45 1.05 11.94
CA ASN A 156 1.34 1.99 11.97
C ASN A 156 1.01 2.54 10.59
N PHE A 157 2.02 2.93 9.81
CA PHE A 157 1.84 3.48 8.47
C PHE A 157 1.15 2.46 7.56
N LEU A 158 1.70 1.24 7.45
CA LEU A 158 1.14 0.21 6.56
C LEU A 158 -0.28 -0.19 6.97
N ARG A 159 -0.54 -0.37 8.27
CA ARG A 159 -1.88 -0.66 8.77
C ARG A 159 -2.87 0.43 8.35
N ASN A 160 -2.50 1.69 8.54
CA ASN A 160 -3.37 2.83 8.23
C ASN A 160 -3.57 2.98 6.71
N THR A 161 -2.54 2.76 5.89
CA THR A 161 -2.65 2.79 4.44
C THR A 161 -3.61 1.71 3.93
N VAL A 162 -3.48 0.48 4.42
CA VAL A 162 -4.39 -0.62 4.04
C VAL A 162 -5.81 -0.32 4.50
N TRP A 163 -5.98 0.18 5.73
CA TRP A 163 -7.29 0.59 6.25
C TRP A 163 -7.96 1.64 5.35
N THR A 164 -7.25 2.71 5.01
CA THR A 164 -7.74 3.74 4.09
C THR A 164 -8.12 3.16 2.73
N HIS A 165 -7.28 2.27 2.19
CA HIS A 165 -7.54 1.61 0.92
C HIS A 165 -8.84 0.80 0.93
N LEU A 166 -9.06 0.01 1.98
CA LEU A 166 -10.28 -0.78 2.16
C LEU A 166 -11.52 0.11 2.34
N ASN A 167 -11.38 1.25 3.02
CA ASN A 167 -12.47 2.21 3.16
C ASN A 167 -12.84 2.85 1.82
N LEU A 168 -11.86 3.20 0.98
CA LEU A 168 -12.11 3.73 -0.37
C LEU A 168 -12.89 2.71 -1.22
N LEU A 169 -12.47 1.44 -1.21
CA LEU A 169 -13.16 0.36 -1.91
C LEU A 169 -14.59 0.17 -1.38
N SER A 170 -14.76 0.20 -0.05
CA SER A 170 -16.08 0.06 0.58
C SER A 170 -17.00 1.21 0.22
N GLN A 171 -16.49 2.45 0.23
CA GLN A 171 -17.23 3.63 -0.19
C GLN A 171 -17.65 3.54 -1.66
N GLN A 172 -16.77 3.05 -2.54
CA GLN A 172 -17.09 2.86 -3.96
C GLN A 172 -18.25 1.88 -4.16
N CYS A 173 -18.32 0.80 -3.38
CA CYS A 173 -19.43 -0.14 -3.43
C CYS A 173 -20.75 0.54 -3.04
N VAL A 174 -20.75 1.33 -1.95
CA VAL A 174 -21.95 2.06 -1.49
C VAL A 174 -22.40 3.06 -2.54
N THR A 175 -21.48 3.88 -3.05
CA THR A 175 -21.78 4.89 -4.07
C THR A 175 -22.30 4.25 -5.36
N SER A 176 -21.72 3.12 -5.79
CA SER A 176 -22.22 2.42 -6.98
C SER A 176 -23.62 1.85 -6.75
N ASP A 177 -23.88 1.27 -5.58
CA ASP A 177 -25.21 0.73 -5.22
C ASP A 177 -26.28 1.82 -5.20
N GLU A 178 -25.99 2.98 -4.61
CA GLU A 178 -26.87 4.15 -4.62
C GLU A 178 -27.21 4.60 -6.06
N LEU A 179 -26.20 4.69 -6.94
CA LEU A 179 -26.41 5.09 -8.34
C LEU A 179 -27.26 4.07 -9.10
N TYR A 180 -27.07 2.77 -8.86
CA TYR A 180 -27.90 1.73 -9.46
C TYR A 180 -29.33 1.75 -8.92
N GLU A 181 -29.52 2.05 -7.65
CA GLU A 181 -30.84 2.18 -7.04
C GLU A 181 -31.63 3.34 -7.63
N GLU A 182 -30.98 4.48 -7.91
CA GLU A 182 -31.63 5.59 -8.60
C GLU A 182 -32.12 5.18 -10.01
N VAL A 183 -31.38 4.33 -10.72
CA VAL A 183 -31.84 3.79 -12.01
C VAL A 183 -33.10 2.93 -11.83
N ARG A 184 -33.14 2.07 -10.81
CA ARG A 184 -34.33 1.23 -10.52
C ARG A 184 -35.55 2.10 -10.25
N LYS A 185 -35.42 3.13 -9.41
CA LYS A 185 -36.48 4.11 -9.15
C LYS A 185 -36.97 4.83 -10.40
N SER A 186 -36.07 5.17 -11.33
CA SER A 186 -36.47 5.74 -12.63
C SER A 186 -37.26 4.73 -13.47
N LEU A 187 -36.84 3.47 -13.49
CA LEU A 187 -37.54 2.41 -14.23
C LEU A 187 -38.94 2.12 -13.67
N GLU A 188 -39.13 2.21 -12.36
CA GLU A 188 -40.44 2.10 -11.70
C GLU A 188 -41.42 3.19 -12.13
N GLN A 189 -40.94 4.32 -12.66
CA GLN A 189 -41.77 5.40 -13.20
C GLN A 189 -42.17 5.20 -14.68
N CYS A 190 -41.77 4.10 -15.33
CA CYS A 190 -42.17 3.81 -16.70
C CYS A 190 -43.65 3.44 -16.76
N ASP A 191 -44.41 4.12 -17.61
CA ASP A 191 -45.81 3.80 -17.88
C ASP A 191 -45.95 3.33 -19.35
N VAL A 192 -46.22 2.03 -19.49
CA VAL A 192 -46.38 1.39 -20.80
C VAL A 192 -47.59 1.95 -21.55
N GLN A 193 -48.69 2.24 -20.84
CA GLN A 193 -49.91 2.74 -21.46
C GLN A 193 -49.70 4.17 -21.95
N GLU A 194 -49.14 5.05 -21.11
CA GLU A 194 -48.81 6.43 -21.50
C GLU A 194 -47.84 6.45 -22.70
N ASP A 195 -46.85 5.56 -22.72
CA ASP A 195 -45.88 5.47 -23.82
C ASP A 195 -46.52 5.06 -25.15
N ILE A 196 -47.45 4.10 -25.13
CA ILE A 196 -48.19 3.65 -26.31
C ILE A 196 -49.15 4.74 -26.79
N GLU A 197 -49.88 5.38 -25.89
CA GLU A 197 -50.76 6.51 -26.23
C GLU A 197 -49.97 7.66 -26.83
N HIS A 198 -48.83 8.01 -26.23
CA HIS A 198 -47.93 9.02 -26.77
C HIS A 198 -47.43 8.66 -28.19
N PHE A 199 -47.10 7.40 -28.44
CA PHE A 199 -46.69 6.94 -29.77
C PHE A 199 -47.83 7.03 -30.80
N VAL A 200 -49.02 6.54 -30.47
CA VAL A 200 -50.20 6.58 -31.35
C VAL A 200 -50.52 8.04 -31.70
N ASN A 201 -50.59 8.91 -30.70
CA ASN A 201 -50.87 10.34 -30.90
C ASN A 201 -49.83 11.02 -31.80
N LEU A 202 -48.56 10.61 -31.74
CA LEU A 202 -47.48 11.17 -32.56
C LEU A 202 -47.42 10.60 -33.99
N ARG A 203 -47.90 9.37 -34.20
CA ARG A 203 -47.71 8.60 -35.45
C ARG A 203 -49.01 8.18 -36.15
N GLN A 204 -50.17 8.59 -35.66
CA GLN A 204 -51.44 8.27 -36.30
C GLN A 204 -51.50 8.74 -37.77
N THR A 205 -52.00 7.89 -38.65
CA THR A 205 -52.08 8.14 -40.10
C THR A 205 -53.51 8.43 -40.59
N GLY A 206 -54.44 8.65 -39.66
CA GLY A 206 -55.85 8.88 -39.93
C GLY A 206 -56.75 8.04 -39.03
N GLU A 207 -57.90 8.59 -38.65
CA GLU A 207 -58.87 7.95 -37.75
C GLU A 207 -59.84 7.03 -38.48
N LYS A 208 -60.08 7.31 -39.77
CA LYS A 208 -61.09 6.62 -40.57
C LYS A 208 -60.42 5.73 -41.62
N PRO A 209 -60.84 4.46 -41.72
CA PRO A 209 -60.39 3.63 -42.83
C PRO A 209 -60.88 4.21 -44.16
N PRO A 210 -60.17 3.98 -45.28
CA PRO A 210 -60.64 4.37 -46.60
C PRO A 210 -62.04 3.84 -46.87
N SER A 211 -62.92 4.69 -47.40
CA SER A 211 -64.29 4.30 -47.75
C SER A 211 -64.27 3.18 -48.80
N PRO A 212 -65.17 2.18 -48.69
CA PRO A 212 -65.34 1.19 -49.76
C PRO A 212 -65.65 1.86 -51.09
N VAL A 213 -64.99 1.42 -52.17
CA VAL A 213 -65.32 1.88 -53.52
C VAL A 213 -66.59 1.18 -53.98
N MET A 214 -67.63 1.95 -54.26
CA MET A 214 -68.90 1.45 -54.76
C MET A 214 -68.85 1.31 -56.28
N TYR A 215 -69.51 0.27 -56.82
CA TYR A 215 -69.68 0.12 -58.26
C TYR A 215 -70.69 1.16 -58.79
N GLU A 216 -70.28 1.95 -59.77
CA GLU A 216 -71.14 2.91 -60.47
C GLU A 216 -71.18 2.56 -61.95
N ASN A 217 -72.37 2.26 -62.45
CA ASN A 217 -72.56 2.00 -63.87
C ASN A 217 -72.84 3.32 -64.62
N PHE A 218 -71.97 3.64 -65.58
CA PHE A 218 -72.02 4.88 -66.36
C PHE A 218 -73.31 5.06 -67.19
N TYR A 219 -73.93 3.95 -67.63
CA TYR A 219 -75.04 3.98 -68.59
C TYR A 219 -76.42 3.80 -67.96
N SER A 220 -76.53 3.12 -66.81
CA SER A 220 -77.82 2.83 -66.17
C SER A 220 -78.17 3.76 -65.01
N GLY A 221 -77.24 4.61 -64.55
CA GLY A 221 -77.44 5.49 -63.40
C GLY A 221 -77.69 4.76 -62.07
N GLN A 222 -77.62 3.43 -62.05
CA GLN A 222 -77.81 2.62 -60.85
C GLN A 222 -76.55 2.66 -59.98
N ARG A 223 -76.69 3.20 -58.77
CA ARG A 223 -75.75 2.97 -57.67
C ARG A 223 -76.20 1.71 -56.93
N SER A 224 -75.32 0.71 -56.83
CA SER A 224 -75.61 -0.47 -55.99
C SER A 224 -75.82 -0.03 -54.53
N PRO A 225 -76.82 -0.59 -53.80
CA PRO A 225 -76.99 -0.28 -52.39
C PRO A 225 -75.71 -0.57 -51.63
N SER A 226 -75.37 0.27 -50.66
CA SER A 226 -74.34 0.00 -49.65
C SER A 226 -74.65 -1.33 -48.98
N VAL A 227 -74.09 -2.43 -49.49
CA VAL A 227 -73.95 -3.64 -48.71
C VAL A 227 -72.93 -3.26 -47.65
N ALA A 228 -73.41 -2.97 -46.44
CA ALA A 228 -72.54 -2.80 -45.29
C ALA A 228 -71.61 -4.03 -45.27
N PRO A 229 -70.27 -3.85 -45.23
CA PRO A 229 -69.39 -4.98 -45.06
C PRO A 229 -69.88 -5.76 -43.85
N PRO A 230 -69.90 -7.11 -43.87
CA PRO A 230 -70.18 -7.85 -42.65
C PRO A 230 -69.28 -7.27 -41.56
N SER A 231 -69.84 -6.90 -40.41
CA SER A 231 -69.11 -6.23 -39.34
C SER A 231 -67.93 -7.12 -38.95
N ARG A 232 -66.78 -6.89 -39.58
CA ARG A 232 -65.51 -7.39 -39.08
C ARG A 232 -65.24 -6.48 -37.91
N LEU A 233 -65.80 -6.85 -36.75
CA LEU A 233 -65.22 -6.47 -35.48
C LEU A 233 -63.70 -6.62 -35.66
N PRO A 234 -62.89 -5.60 -35.32
CA PRO A 234 -61.46 -5.79 -35.32
C PRO A 234 -61.19 -7.09 -34.55
N PRO A 235 -60.34 -8.00 -35.09
CA PRO A 235 -60.05 -9.24 -34.38
C PRO A 235 -59.70 -8.86 -32.94
N PRO A 236 -60.23 -9.57 -31.93
CA PRO A 236 -59.95 -9.23 -30.55
C PRO A 236 -58.43 -9.09 -30.40
N ILE A 237 -57.99 -8.06 -29.67
CA ILE A 237 -56.58 -7.84 -29.35
C ILE A 237 -56.14 -8.95 -28.39
N THR A 238 -56.12 -10.20 -28.84
CA THR A 238 -55.67 -11.38 -28.09
C THR A 238 -54.20 -11.68 -28.36
N ARG A 239 -53.47 -10.82 -29.10
CA ARG A 239 -52.04 -11.04 -29.38
C ARG A 239 -51.11 -10.81 -28.19
N ARG A 240 -51.59 -10.29 -27.06
CA ARG A 240 -50.77 -10.14 -25.86
C ARG A 240 -51.40 -10.94 -24.73
N GLY A 241 -50.80 -12.09 -24.42
CA GLY A 241 -51.03 -12.73 -23.14
C GLY A 241 -50.71 -11.77 -21.99
N PRO A 242 -51.15 -12.07 -20.76
CA PRO A 242 -50.88 -11.23 -19.60
C PRO A 242 -49.38 -10.96 -19.48
N LEU A 243 -49.01 -9.73 -19.16
CA LEU A 243 -47.62 -9.38 -18.85
C LEU A 243 -47.13 -10.27 -17.70
N PRO A 244 -45.87 -10.76 -17.74
CA PRO A 244 -45.29 -11.50 -16.62
C PRO A 244 -45.33 -10.64 -15.36
N ASP A 245 -45.71 -11.26 -14.23
CA ASP A 245 -45.70 -10.61 -12.92
C ASP A 245 -44.26 -10.31 -12.48
N PRO A 246 -43.87 -9.04 -12.27
CA PRO A 246 -42.53 -8.70 -11.79
C PRO A 246 -42.24 -9.17 -10.35
N ASN A 247 -43.25 -9.65 -9.61
CA ASN A 247 -43.11 -10.13 -8.22
C ASN A 247 -42.87 -11.64 -8.07
N ASP A 248 -42.57 -12.40 -9.14
CA ASP A 248 -42.10 -13.80 -8.98
C ASP A 248 -40.63 -13.86 -8.52
N SER A 249 -40.42 -13.31 -7.33
CA SER A 249 -39.16 -13.02 -6.66
C SER A 249 -38.63 -14.23 -5.88
N LYS A 250 -38.79 -15.46 -6.39
CA LYS A 250 -38.36 -16.67 -5.66
C LYS A 250 -36.84 -16.92 -5.67
N SER A 251 -36.06 -16.09 -6.37
CA SER A 251 -34.60 -16.28 -6.48
C SER A 251 -33.75 -15.17 -5.83
N VAL A 252 -34.34 -14.06 -5.37
CA VAL A 252 -33.55 -12.88 -4.92
C VAL A 252 -33.20 -12.94 -3.42
N ILE A 253 -33.97 -13.66 -2.61
CA ILE A 253 -33.80 -13.68 -1.15
C ILE A 253 -32.59 -14.55 -0.72
N VAL A 254 -32.20 -15.54 -1.52
CA VAL A 254 -31.10 -16.46 -1.15
C VAL A 254 -29.72 -15.81 -1.31
N MET A 255 -29.56 -14.82 -2.21
CA MET A 255 -28.27 -14.14 -2.38
C MET A 255 -27.95 -13.13 -1.27
N PHE A 256 -28.94 -12.48 -0.67
CA PHE A 256 -28.71 -11.50 0.40
C PHE A 256 -28.18 -12.14 1.69
N PHE A 257 -28.64 -13.35 2.03
CA PHE A 257 -28.16 -14.04 3.23
C PHE A 257 -26.71 -14.54 3.12
N ILE A 258 -26.29 -14.99 1.93
CA ILE A 258 -24.90 -15.45 1.72
C ILE A 258 -23.91 -14.29 1.77
N TYR A 259 -24.30 -13.10 1.29
CA TYR A 259 -23.43 -11.92 1.29
C TYR A 259 -23.20 -11.34 2.70
N PHE A 260 -24.18 -11.46 3.60
CA PHE A 260 -24.04 -11.02 4.99
C PHE A 260 -23.22 -12.01 5.84
N TYR A 261 -23.33 -13.32 5.57
CA TYR A 261 -22.64 -14.37 6.33
C TYR A 261 -21.12 -14.44 6.03
N LEU A 262 -20.68 -13.96 4.86
CA LEU A 262 -19.27 -13.95 4.45
C LEU A 262 -18.50 -12.67 4.81
N LYS A 263 -19.17 -11.61 5.30
CA LYS A 263 -18.54 -10.31 5.59
C LYS A 263 -18.11 -10.12 7.05
N TYR A 264 -18.40 -11.07 7.94
CA TYR A 264 -18.12 -10.96 9.38
C TYR A 264 -17.39 -12.16 9.99
N ILE A 265 -16.87 -13.09 9.19
CA ILE A 265 -15.94 -14.12 9.64
C ILE A 265 -14.80 -14.16 8.62
N TYR A 266 -13.59 -13.86 9.11
CA TYR A 266 -12.28 -13.66 8.46
C TYR A 266 -11.90 -12.21 8.16
#